data_AF-Q95L50-F1
#
_entry.id   AF-Q95L50-F1
#
_cell.length_a   1.000
_cell.length_b   1.000
_cell.length_c   1.000
_cell.angle_alpha   90.00
_cell.angle_beta   90.00
_cell.angle_gamma   90.00
#
_symmetry.space_group_name_H-M   'P 1'
#
loop_
_entity.id
_entity.type
_entity.pdbx_description
1 polymer ?
#
loop_
_entity_poly.entity_id
_entity_poly.type
_entity_poly.pdbx_seq_one_letter_code
_entity_poly.pdbx_strand_id
1 'polypeptide(L)'
;PRFPVNSNSNGENELCPKVRIGQDDLPGFDLISQFQIDKAASRRAIQRVVGSTALQVAYKLGNNVDFRIPTRHLYPNGLPEEYSFLTTFRMTGSTLEKHWSIWQIQDSSGKEQVGVKINGQTKSVSFSYKGLDGSLQTAAFSNLPSLFDSQWHKIMIGVERSSATLFVDCNRIESLPIKPRGQIDVD
;
A
#
# COMPACT_ATOMS: atom_id res chain seq x y z
N PRO A 1 -17.12 -12.44 8.45
CA PRO A 1 -16.65 -13.71 7.83
C PRO A 1 -15.17 -13.60 7.45
N ARG A 2 -14.31 -14.44 8.03
CA ARG A 2 -12.87 -14.47 7.73
C ARG A 2 -12.68 -15.33 6.48
N PHE A 3 -12.01 -14.82 5.45
CA PHE A 3 -11.81 -15.52 4.19
C PHE A 3 -10.42 -16.17 4.16
N PRO A 4 -10.29 -17.44 3.72
CA PRO A 4 -9.02 -18.16 3.73
C PRO A 4 -8.12 -17.69 2.57
N VAL A 5 -6.85 -17.42 2.86
CA VAL A 5 -5.81 -17.08 1.88
C VAL A 5 -5.27 -18.37 1.26
N ASN A 6 -5.17 -18.40 -0.08
CA ASN A 6 -4.62 -19.54 -0.81
C ASN A 6 -3.14 -19.26 -1.11
N SER A 7 -2.23 -19.84 -0.33
CA SER A 7 -0.79 -19.73 -0.55
C SER A 7 -0.30 -21.01 -1.24
N ASN A 8 0.01 -20.93 -2.53
CA ASN A 8 0.78 -21.97 -3.22
C ASN A 8 2.25 -21.80 -2.86
N SER A 9 2.76 -22.64 -1.96
CA SER A 9 4.17 -22.68 -1.58
C SER A 9 4.96 -23.60 -2.51
N ASN A 10 5.74 -23.03 -3.42
CA ASN A 10 6.83 -23.73 -4.10
C ASN A 10 8.10 -22.86 -4.07
N GLY A 11 9.05 -23.27 -3.20
CA GLY A 11 10.51 -23.15 -3.33
C GLY A 11 11.14 -21.88 -3.90
N GLU A 12 11.23 -20.84 -3.06
CA GLU A 12 12.26 -19.77 -2.91
C GLU A 12 11.52 -18.60 -2.27
N ASN A 13 11.58 -18.49 -0.93
CA ASN A 13 10.70 -17.64 -0.11
C ASN A 13 11.11 -16.15 -0.14
N GLU A 14 11.52 -15.64 -1.31
CA GLU A 14 11.99 -14.27 -1.52
C GLU A 14 10.94 -13.48 -2.33
N LEU A 15 10.46 -12.36 -1.78
CA LEU A 15 9.39 -11.55 -2.38
C LEU A 15 9.77 -10.96 -3.74
N CYS A 16 11.05 -10.65 -3.93
CA CYS A 16 11.59 -10.07 -5.15
C CYS A 16 12.93 -10.77 -5.47
N PRO A 17 12.93 -11.86 -6.26
CA PRO A 17 14.15 -12.53 -6.66
C PRO A 17 14.99 -11.65 -7.59
N LYS A 18 16.31 -11.84 -7.59
CA LYS A 18 17.21 -11.13 -8.53
C LYS A 18 16.88 -11.51 -9.97
N VAL A 19 16.74 -10.50 -10.84
CA VAL A 19 16.49 -10.69 -12.29
C VAL A 19 17.62 -11.50 -12.90
N ARG A 20 17.29 -12.60 -13.59
CA ARG A 20 18.24 -13.37 -14.40
C ARG A 20 18.26 -12.86 -15.84
N ILE A 21 19.40 -13.00 -16.51
CA ILE A 21 19.53 -12.62 -17.94
C ILE A 21 18.46 -13.39 -18.74
N GLY A 22 17.54 -12.66 -19.38
CA GLY A 22 16.41 -13.22 -20.15
C GLY A 22 15.04 -13.23 -19.47
N GLN A 23 14.91 -12.70 -18.24
CA GLN A 23 13.61 -12.39 -17.63
C GLN A 23 13.25 -10.92 -17.87
N ASP A 24 12.06 -10.66 -18.41
CA ASP A 24 11.60 -9.30 -18.75
C ASP A 24 11.04 -8.52 -17.54
N ASP A 25 10.45 -9.19 -16.53
CA ASP A 25 9.73 -8.51 -15.45
C ASP A 25 10.03 -9.06 -14.04
N LEU A 26 10.04 -8.17 -13.04
CA LEU A 26 9.98 -8.51 -11.61
C LEU A 26 8.55 -8.91 -11.21
N PRO A 27 8.35 -9.81 -10.23
CA PRO A 27 7.01 -10.18 -9.78
C PRO A 27 6.28 -9.01 -9.10
N GLY A 28 4.97 -8.92 -9.33
CA GLY A 28 4.07 -7.96 -8.71
C GLY A 28 2.96 -8.64 -7.91
N PHE A 29 2.49 -7.99 -6.85
CA PHE A 29 1.43 -8.49 -5.99
C PHE A 29 0.16 -7.65 -6.13
N ASP A 30 -0.95 -8.28 -6.52
CA ASP A 30 -2.26 -7.61 -6.55
C ASP A 30 -2.93 -7.69 -5.17
N LEU A 31 -2.86 -6.59 -4.43
CA LEU A 31 -3.47 -6.48 -3.10
C LEU A 31 -5.00 -6.61 -3.13
N ILE A 32 -5.70 -6.22 -4.20
CA ILE A 32 -7.16 -6.38 -4.29
C ILE A 32 -7.52 -7.86 -4.24
N SER A 33 -6.78 -8.68 -4.98
CA SER A 33 -6.93 -10.13 -5.00
C SER A 33 -6.49 -10.77 -3.67
N GLN A 34 -5.34 -10.37 -3.12
CA GLN A 34 -4.83 -10.93 -1.87
C GLN A 34 -5.77 -10.68 -0.68
N PHE A 35 -6.28 -9.45 -0.54
CA PHE A 35 -7.28 -9.09 0.47
C PHE A 35 -8.68 -9.59 0.15
N GLN A 36 -8.88 -10.26 -0.99
CA GLN A 36 -10.14 -10.83 -1.43
C GLN A 36 -11.27 -9.78 -1.49
N ILE A 37 -10.91 -8.55 -1.87
CA ILE A 37 -11.83 -7.42 -1.99
C ILE A 37 -12.86 -7.70 -3.08
N ASP A 38 -12.41 -8.32 -4.18
CA ASP A 38 -13.24 -8.82 -5.28
C ASP A 38 -14.30 -9.83 -4.79
N LYS A 39 -13.89 -10.84 -4.00
CA LYS A 39 -14.79 -11.84 -3.44
C LYS A 39 -15.76 -11.23 -2.42
N ALA A 40 -15.30 -10.28 -1.62
CA ALA A 40 -16.16 -9.55 -0.69
C ALA A 40 -17.27 -8.80 -1.46
N ALA A 41 -16.94 -8.19 -2.61
CA ALA A 41 -17.91 -7.55 -3.48
C ALA A 41 -18.87 -8.56 -4.12
N SER A 42 -18.38 -9.70 -4.62
CA SER A 42 -19.21 -10.78 -5.16
C SER A 42 -20.19 -11.34 -4.13
N ARG A 43 -19.81 -11.36 -2.85
CA ARG A 43 -20.67 -11.75 -1.72
C ARG A 43 -21.52 -10.60 -1.16
N ARG A 44 -21.58 -9.45 -1.84
CA ARG A 44 -22.35 -8.26 -1.45
C ARG A 44 -21.98 -7.67 -0.08
N ALA A 45 -20.78 -7.98 0.44
CA ALA A 45 -20.28 -7.38 1.67
C ALA A 45 -19.82 -5.93 1.47
N ILE A 46 -19.37 -5.61 0.26
CA ILE A 46 -19.05 -4.25 -0.20
C ILE A 46 -19.65 -3.98 -1.58
N GLN A 47 -19.73 -2.71 -1.95
CA GLN A 47 -20.31 -2.30 -3.24
C GLN A 47 -19.23 -2.26 -4.34
N ARG A 48 -19.54 -2.89 -5.47
CA ARG A 48 -18.80 -2.72 -6.73
C ARG A 48 -19.35 -1.51 -7.48
N VAL A 49 -18.49 -0.62 -7.96
CA VAL A 49 -18.85 0.62 -8.66
C VAL A 49 -17.99 0.81 -9.92
N VAL A 50 -18.36 1.75 -10.79
CA VAL A 50 -17.53 2.18 -11.91
C VAL A 50 -16.31 2.94 -11.37
N GLY A 51 -15.13 2.63 -11.89
CA GLY A 51 -13.85 3.20 -11.50
C GLY A 51 -13.53 4.53 -12.19
N SER A 52 -12.25 4.78 -12.45
CA SER A 52 -11.76 5.98 -13.13
C SER A 52 -12.18 6.09 -14.59
N THR A 53 -12.53 4.98 -15.25
CA THR A 53 -13.12 4.95 -16.59
C THR A 53 -14.35 4.06 -16.62
N ALA A 54 -15.17 4.19 -17.66
CA ALA A 54 -16.41 3.41 -17.83
C ALA A 54 -16.19 1.88 -17.88
N LEU A 55 -14.98 1.44 -18.24
CA LEU A 55 -14.63 0.01 -18.32
C LEU A 55 -13.93 -0.50 -17.06
N GLN A 56 -13.53 0.39 -16.16
CA GLN A 56 -12.83 0.01 -14.94
C GLN A 56 -13.81 -0.23 -13.80
N VAL A 57 -13.46 -1.21 -12.97
CA VAL A 57 -14.20 -1.58 -11.77
C VAL A 57 -13.47 -1.02 -10.57
N ALA A 58 -14.21 -0.45 -9.64
CA ALA A 58 -13.70 -0.11 -8.32
C ALA A 58 -14.58 -0.68 -7.20
N TYR A 59 -14.01 -0.69 -6.00
CA TYR A 59 -14.64 -1.27 -4.81
C TYR A 59 -14.80 -0.17 -3.76
N LYS A 60 -16.03 0.09 -3.35
CA LYS A 60 -16.32 1.07 -2.31
C LYS A 60 -16.03 0.45 -0.95
N LEU A 61 -14.89 0.80 -0.38
CA LEU A 61 -14.49 0.40 0.97
C LEU A 61 -15.18 1.30 2.01
N GLY A 62 -15.53 0.72 3.14
CA GLY A 62 -16.18 1.42 4.25
C GLY A 62 -16.02 0.65 5.55
N ASN A 63 -16.53 1.20 6.64
CA ASN A 63 -16.27 0.70 8.00
C ASN A 63 -16.90 -0.67 8.33
N ASN A 64 -17.64 -1.26 7.40
CA ASN A 64 -18.42 -2.47 7.65
C ASN A 64 -17.61 -3.76 7.46
N VAL A 65 -16.44 -3.66 6.82
CA VAL A 65 -15.58 -4.82 6.51
C VAL A 65 -14.14 -4.50 6.88
N ASP A 66 -13.53 -5.46 7.54
CA ASP A 66 -12.17 -5.40 8.02
C ASP A 66 -11.26 -6.28 7.14
N PHE A 67 -10.45 -5.63 6.30
CA PHE A 67 -9.52 -6.28 5.38
C PHE A 67 -8.14 -6.38 6.02
N ARG A 68 -7.87 -7.52 6.66
CA ARG A 68 -6.59 -7.82 7.31
C ARG A 68 -6.10 -9.22 6.96
N ILE A 69 -4.79 -9.34 6.74
CA ILE A 69 -4.09 -10.60 6.50
C ILE A 69 -2.92 -10.66 7.49
N PRO A 70 -2.67 -11.80 8.16
CA PRO A 70 -1.46 -11.98 8.96
C PRO A 70 -0.20 -11.71 8.14
N THR A 71 0.67 -10.83 8.61
CA THR A 71 1.86 -10.36 7.88
C THR A 71 2.72 -11.53 7.41
N ARG A 72 2.97 -12.53 8.28
CA ARG A 72 3.70 -13.76 7.93
C ARG A 72 3.17 -14.54 6.72
N HIS A 73 1.90 -14.40 6.34
CA HIS A 73 1.34 -15.11 5.17
C HIS A 73 1.72 -14.44 3.85
N LEU A 74 1.99 -13.13 3.86
CA LEU A 74 2.39 -12.38 2.67
C LEU A 74 3.90 -12.11 2.67
N TYR A 75 4.43 -11.70 3.81
CA TYR A 75 5.78 -11.18 3.97
C TYR A 75 6.52 -11.90 5.12
N PRO A 76 6.74 -13.23 5.04
CA PRO A 76 7.35 -14.01 6.12
C PRO A 76 8.76 -13.52 6.50
N ASN A 77 9.47 -12.90 5.57
CA ASN A 77 10.82 -12.37 5.76
C ASN A 77 10.85 -10.82 5.80
N GLY A 78 9.70 -10.17 6.01
CA GLY A 78 9.56 -8.73 5.86
C GLY A 78 9.48 -8.28 4.40
N LEU A 79 9.58 -6.98 4.15
CA LEU A 79 9.57 -6.41 2.79
C LEU A 79 10.98 -6.40 2.19
N PRO A 80 11.13 -6.52 0.86
CA PRO A 80 12.41 -6.36 0.19
C PRO A 80 13.00 -4.96 0.43
N GLU A 81 14.32 -4.82 0.25
CA GLU A 81 14.99 -3.53 0.40
C GLU A 81 14.45 -2.49 -0.59
N GLU A 82 14.16 -2.91 -1.82
CA GLU A 82 13.63 -2.05 -2.87
C GLU A 82 12.32 -2.62 -3.42
N TYR A 83 11.32 -1.76 -3.56
CA TYR A 83 10.00 -2.11 -4.09
C TYR A 83 9.25 -0.85 -4.51
N SER A 84 8.09 -1.03 -5.12
CA SER A 84 7.14 0.06 -5.34
C SER A 84 5.77 -0.30 -4.79
N PHE A 85 5.09 0.70 -4.24
CA PHE A 85 3.67 0.62 -3.88
C PHE A 85 2.89 1.48 -4.86
N LEU A 86 1.88 0.91 -5.52
CA LEU A 86 1.04 1.59 -6.51
C LEU A 86 -0.43 1.38 -6.15
N THR A 87 -1.22 2.45 -6.19
CA THR A 87 -2.68 2.35 -6.01
C THR A 87 -3.41 3.44 -6.77
N THR A 88 -4.63 3.14 -7.22
CA THR A 88 -5.57 4.10 -7.79
C THR A 88 -6.80 4.12 -6.91
N PHE A 89 -7.13 5.29 -6.37
CA PHE A 89 -8.19 5.45 -5.38
C PHE A 89 -8.95 6.75 -5.59
N ARG A 90 -10.08 6.85 -4.90
CA ARG A 90 -10.90 8.06 -4.82
C ARG A 90 -11.40 8.21 -3.40
N MET A 91 -11.29 9.42 -2.86
CA MET A 91 -11.82 9.80 -1.56
C MET A 91 -12.75 11.00 -1.71
N THR A 92 -13.83 11.06 -0.94
CA THR A 92 -14.86 12.09 -1.07
C THR A 92 -15.44 12.48 0.29
N GLY A 93 -16.06 13.66 0.38
CA GLY A 93 -16.75 14.11 1.58
C GLY A 93 -15.81 14.21 2.78
N SER A 94 -16.27 13.80 3.97
CA SER A 94 -15.47 13.92 5.20
C SER A 94 -14.12 13.20 5.17
N THR A 95 -13.91 12.21 4.28
CA THR A 95 -12.63 11.50 4.16
C THR A 95 -11.51 12.40 3.64
N LEU A 96 -11.83 13.45 2.90
CA LEU A 96 -10.84 14.43 2.40
C LEU A 96 -10.12 15.17 3.51
N GLU A 97 -10.73 15.27 4.69
CA GLU A 97 -10.20 16.00 5.86
C GLU A 97 -9.63 15.04 6.93
N LYS A 98 -9.67 13.73 6.69
CA LYS A 98 -9.19 12.71 7.62
C LYS A 98 -7.71 12.40 7.41
N HIS A 99 -7.09 11.89 8.46
CA HIS A 99 -5.80 11.22 8.41
C HIS A 99 -6.01 9.72 8.50
N TRP A 100 -5.62 8.97 7.47
CA TRP A 100 -5.89 7.54 7.35
C TRP A 100 -4.80 6.82 6.54
N SER A 101 -4.63 5.52 6.80
CA SER A 101 -3.71 4.67 6.05
C SER A 101 -4.45 3.98 4.90
N ILE A 102 -3.93 4.11 3.68
CA ILE A 102 -4.46 3.35 2.52
C ILE A 102 -3.95 1.91 2.50
N TRP A 103 -2.75 1.69 3.03
CA TRP A 103 -2.14 0.40 3.26
C TRP A 103 -1.13 0.51 4.41
N GLN A 104 -1.03 -0.52 5.24
CA GLN A 104 -0.07 -0.57 6.34
C GLN A 104 0.18 -2.01 6.80
N ILE A 105 1.34 -2.21 7.43
CA ILE A 105 1.68 -3.36 8.26
C ILE A 105 1.74 -2.88 9.70
N GLN A 106 1.08 -3.62 10.58
CA GLN A 106 1.09 -3.38 12.02
C GLN A 106 1.58 -4.64 12.73
N ASP A 107 2.19 -4.46 13.91
CA ASP A 107 2.47 -5.57 14.81
C ASP A 107 1.21 -6.04 15.55
N SER A 108 1.36 -7.12 16.32
CA SER A 108 0.28 -7.69 17.14
C SER A 108 -0.34 -6.71 18.16
N SER A 109 0.36 -5.64 18.53
CA SER A 109 -0.13 -4.57 19.40
C SER A 109 -0.84 -3.43 18.64
N GLY A 110 -0.92 -3.52 17.32
CA GLY A 110 -1.52 -2.52 16.44
C GLY A 110 -0.61 -1.33 16.15
N LYS A 111 0.68 -1.39 16.53
CA LYS A 111 1.63 -0.32 16.21
C LYS A 111 2.12 -0.50 14.79
N GLU A 112 2.18 0.61 14.08
CA GLU A 112 2.64 0.64 12.69
C GLU A 112 4.12 0.26 12.57
N GLN A 113 4.38 -0.59 11.58
CA GLN A 113 5.72 -1.03 11.18
C GLN A 113 6.10 -0.37 9.84
N VAL A 114 5.18 -0.39 8.87
CA VAL A 114 5.32 0.26 7.57
C VAL A 114 3.95 0.74 7.12
N GLY A 115 3.85 1.87 6.43
CA GLY A 115 2.56 2.31 5.92
C GLY A 115 2.62 3.47 4.93
N VAL A 116 1.55 3.60 4.17
CA VAL A 116 1.27 4.74 3.31
C VAL A 116 0.03 5.44 3.84
N LYS A 117 0.20 6.70 4.25
CA LYS A 117 -0.87 7.50 4.85
C LYS A 117 -1.22 8.68 3.99
N ILE A 118 -2.49 9.04 4.03
CA ILE A 118 -3.07 10.20 3.38
C ILE A 118 -3.58 11.10 4.49
N ASN A 119 -3.06 12.33 4.54
CA ASN A 119 -3.43 13.32 5.54
C ASN A 119 -4.16 14.49 4.87
N GLY A 120 -5.48 14.54 5.07
CA GLY A 120 -6.35 15.60 4.61
C GLY A 120 -6.04 16.97 5.19
N GLN A 121 -5.73 17.02 6.48
CA GLN A 121 -5.53 18.28 7.22
C GLN A 121 -4.31 19.05 6.70
N THR A 122 -3.24 18.32 6.37
CA THR A 122 -1.99 18.90 5.83
C THR A 122 -1.86 18.75 4.33
N LYS A 123 -2.85 18.14 3.66
CA LYS A 123 -2.86 17.82 2.22
C LYS A 123 -1.54 17.17 1.79
N SER A 124 -1.19 16.06 2.46
CA SER A 124 0.10 15.39 2.29
C SER A 124 -0.06 13.87 2.23
N VAL A 125 0.94 13.21 1.64
CA VAL A 125 1.10 11.75 1.66
C VAL A 125 2.36 11.44 2.46
N SER A 126 2.32 10.43 3.32
CA SER A 126 3.51 9.99 4.04
C SER A 126 3.77 8.50 3.90
N PHE A 127 5.06 8.18 3.82
CA PHE A 127 5.57 6.82 3.88
C PHE A 127 6.28 6.62 5.22
N SER A 128 5.76 5.73 6.04
CA SER A 128 6.33 5.36 7.34
C SER A 128 6.99 3.99 7.27
N TYR A 129 8.12 3.81 7.97
CA TYR A 129 8.89 2.56 7.99
C TYR A 129 9.72 2.44 9.28
N LYS A 130 10.07 1.22 9.68
CA LYS A 130 11.01 0.97 10.79
C LYS A 130 12.45 1.26 10.37
N GLY A 131 13.16 2.08 11.15
CA GLY A 131 14.61 2.25 11.03
C GLY A 131 15.39 1.10 11.66
N LEU A 132 16.71 1.04 11.44
CA LEU A 132 17.59 0.03 12.04
C LEU A 132 17.55 0.00 13.59
N ASP A 133 17.23 1.13 14.20
CA ASP A 133 17.08 1.27 15.67
C ASP A 133 15.69 0.86 16.17
N GLY A 134 14.81 0.36 15.30
CA GLY A 134 13.43 -0.01 15.63
C GLY A 134 12.47 1.17 15.80
N SER A 135 12.93 2.40 15.64
CA SER A 135 12.08 3.60 15.67
C SER A 135 11.28 3.73 14.37
N LEU A 136 10.08 4.32 14.45
CA LEU A 136 9.28 4.61 13.26
C LEU A 136 9.79 5.89 12.62
N GLN A 137 10.33 5.78 11.42
CA GLN A 137 10.76 6.90 10.57
C GLN A 137 9.63 7.25 9.59
N THR A 138 9.63 8.46 9.05
CA THR A 138 8.61 8.92 8.08
C THR A 138 9.19 9.86 7.04
N ALA A 139 8.89 9.61 5.77
CA ALA A 139 9.07 10.54 4.66
C ALA A 139 7.71 11.18 4.32
N ALA A 140 7.60 12.49 4.47
CA ALA A 140 6.33 13.22 4.31
C ALA A 140 6.37 14.14 3.08
N PHE A 141 5.59 13.80 2.06
CA PHE A 141 5.43 14.56 0.82
C PHE A 141 4.29 15.55 1.00
N SER A 142 4.64 16.83 1.11
CA SER A 142 3.69 17.91 1.44
C SER A 142 3.21 18.64 0.18
N ASN A 143 2.26 19.57 0.36
CA ASN A 143 1.76 20.44 -0.70
C ASN A 143 1.14 19.68 -1.90
N LEU A 144 0.22 18.76 -1.60
CA LEU A 144 -0.50 17.95 -2.59
C LEU A 144 -1.99 18.28 -2.70
N PRO A 145 -2.41 19.57 -2.80
CA PRO A 145 -3.84 19.90 -2.77
C PRO A 145 -4.65 19.29 -3.91
N SER A 146 -4.01 19.01 -5.05
CA SER A 146 -4.65 18.36 -6.21
C SER A 146 -5.14 16.94 -5.92
N LEU A 147 -4.56 16.25 -4.93
CA LEU A 147 -4.98 14.89 -4.55
C LEU A 147 -6.31 14.88 -3.77
N PHE A 148 -6.75 16.04 -3.27
CA PHE A 148 -7.88 16.19 -2.35
C PHE A 148 -9.07 16.91 -3.01
N ASP A 149 -9.41 16.55 -4.25
CA ASP A 149 -10.42 17.22 -5.09
C ASP A 149 -11.69 16.37 -5.37
N SER A 150 -11.84 15.23 -4.69
CA SER A 150 -12.89 14.21 -4.92
C SER A 150 -12.84 13.43 -6.23
N GLN A 151 -11.78 13.57 -7.03
CA GLN A 151 -11.57 12.80 -8.26
C GLN A 151 -10.77 11.52 -8.00
N TRP A 152 -10.62 10.72 -9.06
CA TRP A 152 -9.77 9.55 -9.06
C TRP A 152 -8.32 9.97 -9.23
N HIS A 153 -7.44 9.44 -8.38
CA HIS A 153 -6.01 9.65 -8.48
C HIS A 153 -5.24 8.35 -8.38
N LYS A 154 -4.08 8.34 -9.02
CA LYS A 154 -3.08 7.28 -8.91
C LYS A 154 -1.88 7.81 -8.13
N ILE A 155 -1.49 7.12 -7.07
CA ILE A 155 -0.24 7.39 -6.37
C ILE A 155 0.69 6.19 -6.50
N MET A 156 1.98 6.47 -6.62
CA MET A 156 3.04 5.48 -6.58
C MET A 156 4.16 5.95 -5.66
N ILE A 157 4.64 5.09 -4.79
CA ILE A 157 5.86 5.34 -4.01
C ILE A 157 6.90 4.32 -4.43
N GLY A 158 7.95 4.79 -5.08
CA GLY A 158 9.15 4.01 -5.35
C GLY A 158 10.06 4.05 -4.13
N VAL A 159 10.31 2.90 -3.53
CA VAL A 159 11.17 2.72 -2.35
C VAL A 159 12.49 2.12 -2.83
N GLU A 160 13.55 2.93 -2.79
CA GLU A 160 14.91 2.55 -3.19
C GLU A 160 15.78 2.37 -1.94
N ARG A 161 17.04 1.97 -2.10
CA ARG A 161 17.99 1.79 -0.98
C ARG A 161 18.06 3.00 -0.02
N SER A 162 18.07 4.23 -0.53
CA SER A 162 18.28 5.46 0.26
C SER A 162 17.29 6.58 -0.05
N SER A 163 16.29 6.33 -0.89
CA SER A 163 15.28 7.32 -1.30
C SER A 163 13.87 6.73 -1.34
N ALA A 164 12.88 7.57 -1.05
CA ALA A 164 11.48 7.31 -1.35
C ALA A 164 10.99 8.39 -2.33
N THR A 165 10.49 7.97 -3.49
CA THR A 165 10.03 8.87 -4.55
C THR A 165 8.53 8.75 -4.74
N LEU A 166 7.81 9.86 -4.59
CA LEU A 166 6.36 9.93 -4.81
C LEU A 166 6.05 10.35 -6.26
N PHE A 167 5.10 9.65 -6.86
CA PHE A 167 4.46 10.02 -8.11
C PHE A 167 2.96 10.16 -7.89
N VAL A 168 2.35 11.17 -8.49
CA VAL A 168 0.90 11.40 -8.49
C VAL A 168 0.45 11.57 -9.94
N ASP A 169 -0.55 10.80 -10.35
CA ASP A 169 -1.11 10.77 -11.70
C ASP A 169 -0.04 10.65 -12.79
N CYS A 170 0.91 9.74 -12.56
CA CYS A 170 2.07 9.45 -13.41
C CYS A 170 3.13 10.56 -13.48
N ASN A 171 3.00 11.63 -12.71
CA ASN A 171 3.99 12.71 -12.62
C ASN A 171 4.87 12.51 -11.39
N ARG A 172 6.20 12.61 -11.56
CA ARG A 172 7.14 12.60 -10.44
C ARG A 172 6.98 13.89 -9.63
N ILE A 173 6.65 13.77 -8.36
CA ILE A 173 6.45 14.92 -7.47
C ILE A 173 7.74 15.28 -6.77
N GLU A 174 8.26 14.36 -5.95
CA GLU A 174 9.39 14.62 -5.07
C GLU A 174 10.08 13.29 -4.72
N SER A 175 11.38 13.37 -4.42
CA SER A 175 12.14 12.26 -3.86
C SER A 175 12.79 12.73 -2.56
N LEU A 176 12.50 12.01 -1.48
CA LEU A 176 13.00 12.31 -0.15
C LEU A 176 14.03 11.25 0.26
N PRO A 177 15.13 11.65 0.90
CA PRO A 177 16.08 10.70 1.45
C PRO A 177 15.42 9.89 2.58
N ILE A 178 15.70 8.60 2.62
CA ILE A 178 15.29 7.71 3.71
C ILE A 178 16.52 7.02 4.30
N LYS A 179 16.44 6.71 5.59
CA LYS A 179 17.47 5.97 6.31
C LYS A 179 17.35 4.48 5.98
N PRO A 180 18.42 3.69 6.22
CA PRO A 180 18.33 2.24 6.13
C PRO A 180 17.17 1.68 6.98
N ARG A 181 16.42 0.78 6.37
CA ARG A 181 15.25 0.13 6.98
C ARG A 181 15.69 -1.00 7.89
N GLY A 182 15.07 -1.07 9.07
CA GLY A 182 15.20 -2.19 10.00
C GLY A 182 14.25 -3.33 9.66
N GLN A 183 14.36 -4.41 10.43
CA GLN A 183 13.40 -5.50 10.38
C GLN A 183 12.03 -5.03 10.91
N ILE A 184 10.98 -5.60 10.35
CA ILE A 184 9.60 -5.39 10.81
C ILE A 184 9.14 -6.60 11.60
N ASP A 185 8.23 -6.37 12.54
CA ASP A 185 7.51 -7.46 13.20
C ASP A 185 6.50 -8.10 12.21
N VAL A 186 6.56 -9.42 12.07
CA VAL A 186 5.74 -10.21 11.13
C VAL A 186 4.72 -11.12 11.82
N ASP A 187 4.70 -11.14 13.16
CA ASP A 187 3.91 -12.08 13.97
C ASP A 187 2.49 -11.62 14.32
#